data_AF-A0A924DN97-F1
#
_entry.id   AF-A0A924DN97-F1
#
_cell.length_a   1.000
_cell.length_b   1.000
_cell.length_c   1.000
_cell.angle_alpha   90.00
_cell.angle_beta   90.00
_cell.angle_gamma   90.00
#
_symmetry.space_group_name_H-M   'P 1'
#
loop_
_entity.id
_entity.type
_entity.pdbx_description
1 polymer ?
#
loop_
_entity_poly.entity_id
_entity_poly.type
_entity_poly.pdbx_seq_one_letter_code
_entity_poly.pdbx_strand_id
1 'polypeptide(L)'
;MSTSKNKKSTNPLYVVRKNGVDVEEASGILELILKKTGLDKMIPILESFVQILLAQVESYAMFIETKKIIDQVFNKVIEIIFQIQQMTQKKKV
;
A
#
# COMPACT_ATOMS: atom_id res chain seq x y z
N MET A 1 -29.18 -6.17 -25.02
CA MET A 1 -28.91 -4.83 -24.47
C MET A 1 -27.68 -4.93 -23.56
N SER A 2 -26.58 -4.28 -23.94
CA SER A 2 -25.29 -4.23 -23.23
C SER A 2 -25.42 -3.54 -21.86
N THR A 3 -24.65 -3.89 -20.83
CA THR A 3 -23.34 -3.29 -20.42
C THR A 3 -23.02 -3.86 -19.02
N SER A 4 -21.80 -4.04 -18.48
CA SER A 4 -20.42 -3.68 -18.80
C SER A 4 -19.53 -4.75 -18.13
N LYS A 5 -18.62 -5.37 -18.87
CA LYS A 5 -17.69 -6.38 -18.34
C LYS A 5 -16.68 -5.71 -17.41
N ASN A 6 -16.62 -6.23 -16.19
CA ASN A 6 -15.64 -5.97 -15.15
C ASN A 6 -14.21 -5.91 -15.75
N LYS A 7 -13.57 -4.74 -15.70
CA LYS A 7 -12.27 -4.47 -16.32
C LYS A 7 -11.16 -5.10 -15.47
N LYS A 8 -10.99 -6.43 -15.58
CA LYS A 8 -9.87 -7.15 -14.96
C LYS A 8 -8.55 -6.65 -15.57
N SER A 9 -7.69 -6.07 -14.75
CA SER A 9 -6.30 -5.78 -15.09
C SER A 9 -5.61 -7.07 -15.52
N THR A 10 -5.02 -7.06 -16.71
CA THR A 10 -4.74 -8.26 -17.53
C THR A 10 -3.47 -9.03 -17.15
N ASN A 11 -2.79 -8.71 -16.05
CA ASN A 11 -1.68 -9.54 -15.55
C ASN A 11 -1.40 -9.28 -14.06
N PRO A 12 -1.89 -10.12 -13.13
CA PRO A 12 -1.57 -9.98 -11.71
C PRO A 12 -0.08 -10.27 -11.48
N LEU A 13 0.55 -9.48 -10.61
CA LEU A 13 1.92 -9.73 -10.15
C LEU A 13 1.91 -10.82 -9.08
N TYR A 14 2.96 -11.63 -8.95
CA TYR A 14 3.00 -12.69 -7.94
C TYR A 14 4.12 -12.44 -6.92
N VAL A 15 3.85 -12.74 -5.65
CA VAL A 15 4.81 -12.63 -4.54
C VAL A 15 4.96 -13.97 -3.86
N VAL A 16 6.21 -14.40 -3.71
CA VAL A 16 6.55 -15.64 -3.00
C VAL A 16 6.75 -15.35 -1.51
N ARG A 17 5.91 -15.91 -0.65
CA ARG A 17 6.05 -15.88 0.81
C ARG A 17 6.70 -17.17 1.32
N LYS A 18 7.35 -17.08 2.49
CA LYS A 18 7.91 -18.22 3.26
C LYS A 18 8.82 -19.16 2.43
N ASN A 19 10.03 -18.72 2.15
CA ASN A 19 11.10 -19.57 1.59
C ASN A 19 10.73 -20.39 0.34
N GLY A 20 9.77 -19.94 -0.49
CA GLY A 20 9.44 -20.60 -1.75
C GLY A 20 8.15 -21.41 -1.76
N VAL A 21 7.38 -21.45 -0.67
CA VAL A 21 6.25 -22.38 -0.54
C VAL A 21 4.90 -21.76 -0.95
N ASP A 22 4.67 -20.49 -0.63
CA ASP A 22 3.38 -19.83 -0.89
C ASP A 22 3.54 -18.75 -1.97
N VAL A 23 2.67 -18.76 -2.99
CA VAL A 23 2.61 -17.72 -4.03
C VAL A 23 1.29 -16.99 -3.90
N GLU A 24 1.35 -15.67 -3.73
CA GLU A 24 0.18 -14.81 -3.65
C GLU A 24 0.11 -13.84 -4.82
N GLU A 25 -1.08 -13.71 -5.40
CA GLU A 25 -1.39 -12.68 -6.39
C GLU A 25 -1.38 -11.30 -5.74
N ALA A 26 -0.85 -10.32 -6.46
CA ALA A 26 -0.84 -8.91 -6.13
C ALA A 26 -1.40 -8.14 -7.34
N SER A 27 -2.39 -7.30 -7.09
CA SER A 27 -3.08 -6.53 -8.13
C SER A 27 -2.22 -5.41 -8.74
N GLY A 28 -1.10 -5.04 -8.08
CA GLY A 28 -0.17 -4.01 -8.55
C GLY A 28 1.13 -3.95 -7.75
N ILE A 29 2.04 -3.06 -8.19
CA ILE A 29 3.40 -2.92 -7.64
C ILE A 29 3.37 -2.58 -6.14
N LEU A 30 2.44 -1.73 -5.72
CA LEU A 30 2.29 -1.34 -4.31
C LEU A 30 1.85 -2.52 -3.43
N GLU A 31 0.86 -3.30 -3.87
CA GLU A 31 0.44 -4.50 -3.15
C GLU A 31 1.56 -5.55 -3.10
N LEU A 32 2.32 -5.68 -4.18
CA LEU A 32 3.49 -6.55 -4.23
C LEU A 32 4.55 -6.14 -3.20
N ILE A 33 4.84 -4.84 -3.08
CA ILE A 33 5.79 -4.31 -2.10
C ILE A 33 5.28 -4.54 -0.67
N LEU A 34 3.99 -4.27 -0.41
CA LEU A 34 3.39 -4.47 0.92
C LEU A 34 3.39 -5.94 1.35
N LYS A 35 3.04 -6.85 0.44
CA LYS A 35 3.08 -8.30 0.71
C LYS A 35 4.51 -8.79 0.92
N LYS A 36 5.46 -8.30 0.11
CA LYS A 36 6.89 -8.65 0.23
C LYS A 36 7.52 -8.16 1.53
N THR A 37 7.09 -7.00 2.02
CA THR A 37 7.59 -6.41 3.28
C THR A 37 6.84 -6.91 4.52
N GLY A 38 5.76 -7.68 4.36
CA GLY A 38 4.92 -8.15 5.47
C GLY A 38 4.10 -7.03 6.13
N LEU A 39 3.96 -5.89 5.45
CA LEU A 39 3.20 -4.73 5.90
C LEU A 39 1.70 -4.85 5.57
N ASP A 40 1.29 -5.91 4.87
CA ASP A 40 -0.11 -6.21 4.58
C ASP A 40 -0.98 -6.26 5.84
N LYS A 41 -0.45 -6.84 6.93
CA LYS A 41 -1.15 -6.87 8.23
C LYS A 41 -1.29 -5.50 8.89
N MET A 42 -0.49 -4.51 8.48
CA MET A 42 -0.53 -3.15 9.01
C MET A 42 -1.53 -2.25 8.27
N ILE A 43 -1.97 -2.65 7.07
CA ILE A 43 -3.00 -1.92 6.29
C ILE A 43 -4.26 -1.64 7.12
N PRO A 44 -4.92 -2.62 7.76
CA PRO A 44 -6.16 -2.35 8.51
C PRO A 44 -5.94 -1.40 9.71
N ILE A 45 -4.73 -1.39 10.28
CA ILE A 45 -4.36 -0.47 11.38
C ILE A 45 -4.23 0.96 10.84
N LEU A 46 -3.57 1.12 9.69
CA LEU A 46 -3.46 2.41 9.01
C LEU A 46 -4.82 2.94 8.54
N GLU A 47 -5.67 2.09 7.99
CA GLU A 47 -7.04 2.45 7.61
C GLU A 47 -7.84 2.95 8.81
N SER A 48 -7.77 2.24 9.93
CA SER A 48 -8.45 2.65 11.17
C SER A 48 -7.93 4.00 11.68
N PHE A 49 -6.62 4.22 11.63
CA PHE A 49 -6.00 5.47 12.03
C PHE A 49 -6.44 6.65 11.15
N VAL A 50 -6.46 6.46 9.82
CA VAL A 50 -6.93 7.48 8.88
C VAL A 50 -8.42 7.75 9.08
N GLN A 51 -9.23 6.73 9.34
CA GLN A 51 -10.66 6.91 9.63
C GLN A 51 -10.90 7.75 10.89
N ILE A 52 -10.13 7.53 11.96
CA ILE A 52 -10.24 8.34 13.19
C ILE A 52 -9.87 9.80 12.92
N LEU A 53 -8.81 10.03 12.14
CA LEU A 53 -8.41 11.39 11.76
C LEU A 53 -9.47 12.08 10.90
N LEU A 54 -10.05 11.36 9.93
CA LEU A 54 -11.12 11.88 9.08
C LEU A 54 -12.43 12.09 9.84
N ALA A 55 -12.70 11.30 10.88
CA ALA A 55 -13.89 11.47 11.72
C ALA A 55 -13.88 12.80 12.50
N GLN A 56 -12.70 13.40 12.70
CA GLN A 56 -12.55 14.73 13.32
C GLN A 56 -12.61 15.87 12.30
N VAL A 57 -12.67 15.57 11.00
CA VAL A 57 -12.72 16.57 9.94
C VAL A 57 -14.16 16.97 9.69
N GLU A 58 -14.56 18.11 10.25
CA GLU A 58 -15.94 18.62 10.13
C GLU A 58 -16.14 19.56 8.92
N SER A 59 -15.06 20.02 8.29
CA SER A 59 -15.13 20.97 7.18
C SER A 59 -14.16 20.65 6.05
N TYR A 60 -14.50 21.11 4.85
CA TYR A 60 -13.66 20.93 3.67
C TYR A 60 -12.30 21.63 3.79
N ALA A 61 -12.24 22.80 4.44
CA ALA A 61 -10.97 23.49 4.67
C ALA A 61 -10.03 22.67 5.57
N MET A 62 -10.58 22.09 6.65
CA MET A 62 -9.82 21.20 7.53
C MET A 62 -9.40 19.92 6.81
N PHE A 63 -10.24 19.38 5.93
CA PHE A 63 -9.90 18.23 5.09
C PHE A 63 -8.66 18.48 4.24
N ILE A 64 -8.53 19.65 3.61
CA ILE A 64 -7.38 19.98 2.76
C ILE A 64 -6.07 19.93 3.57
N GLU A 65 -6.05 20.50 4.77
CA GLU A 65 -4.87 20.49 5.62
C GLU A 65 -4.56 19.08 6.16
N THR A 66 -5.58 18.34 6.61
CA THR A 66 -5.41 16.95 7.05
C THR A 66 -4.91 16.07 5.91
N LYS A 67 -5.45 16.23 4.70
CA LYS A 67 -4.97 15.54 3.49
C LYS A 67 -3.50 15.84 3.23
N LYS A 68 -3.07 17.09 3.36
CA LYS A 68 -1.66 17.47 3.16
C LYS A 68 -0.73 16.77 4.15
N ILE A 69 -1.14 16.65 5.41
CA ILE A 69 -0.40 15.91 6.44
C ILE A 69 -0.34 14.42 6.09
N ILE A 70 -1.47 13.82 5.71
CA ILE A 70 -1.56 12.43 5.28
C ILE A 70 -0.62 12.17 4.08
N ASP A 71 -0.70 13.02 3.05
CA ASP A 71 0.15 12.92 1.86
C ASP A 71 1.65 12.97 2.21
N GLN A 72 2.05 13.86 3.13
CA GLN A 72 3.44 13.95 3.60
C GLN A 72 3.89 12.68 4.34
N VAL A 73 3.04 12.13 5.21
CA VAL A 73 3.31 10.87 5.91
C VAL A 73 3.47 9.73 4.93
N PHE A 74 2.56 9.60 3.96
CA PHE A 74 2.61 8.56 2.93
C PHE A 74 3.88 8.64 2.09
N ASN A 75 4.28 9.84 1.65
CA ASN A 75 5.51 10.02 0.87
C ASN A 75 6.74 9.55 1.65
N LYS A 76 6.81 9.87 2.96
CA LYS A 76 7.93 9.44 3.80
C LYS A 76 7.93 7.94 4.07
N VAL A 77 6.76 7.33 4.24
CA VAL A 77 6.61 5.87 4.36
C VAL A 77 7.10 5.18 3.08
N ILE A 78 6.71 5.67 1.90
CA ILE A 78 7.17 5.14 0.62
C ILE A 78 8.69 5.25 0.49
N GLU A 79 9.27 6.39 0.86
CA GLU A 79 10.72 6.60 0.82
C GLU A 79 11.46 5.60 1.73
N ILE A 80 10.99 5.41 2.97
CA ILE A 80 11.56 4.45 3.92
C ILE A 80 11.46 3.03 3.37
N ILE A 81 10.29 2.64 2.83
CA ILE A 81 10.09 1.32 2.22
C ILE A 81 11.06 1.12 1.06
N PHE A 82 11.26 2.14 0.22
CA PHE A 82 12.19 2.09 -0.90
C PHE A 82 13.65 1.97 -0.43
N GLN A 83 14.04 2.69 0.62
CA GLN A 83 15.37 2.57 1.24
C GLN A 83 15.59 1.17 1.82
N ILE A 84 14.60 0.62 2.55
CA ILE A 84 14.66 -0.75 3.09
C ILE A 84 14.79 -1.79 1.97
N GLN A 85 14.08 -1.61 0.85
CA GLN A 85 14.23 -2.47 -0.32
C GLN A 85 15.65 -2.43 -0.89
N GLN A 86 16.22 -1.23 -1.04
CA GLN A 86 17.59 -1.07 -1.54
C GLN A 86 18.62 -1.73 -0.61
N MET A 87 18.46 -1.59 0.71
CA MET A 87 19.33 -2.25 1.69
C MET A 87 19.20 -3.78 1.66
N THR A 88 17.99 -4.30 1.42
CA THR A 88 17.74 -5.74 1.30
C THR A 88 18.40 -6.35 0.06
N GLN A 89 18.46 -5.60 -1.06
CA GLN A 89 19.15 -6.03 -2.28
C GLN A 89 20.67 -5.95 -2.16
N LYS A 90 21.21 -4.94 -1.45
CA LYS A 90 22.66 -4.76 -1.24
C LYS A 90 23.31 -5.85 -0.37
N LYS A 91 22.53 -6.56 0.46
CA LYS A 91 23.01 -7.64 1.35
C LYS A 91 23.07 -9.02 0.69
N LYS A 92 22.71 -9.13 -0.60
CA LYS A 92 22.70 -10.39 -1.39
C LYS A 92 23.90 -10.54 -2.34
N VAL A 93 24.96 -9.76 -2.15
CA VAL A 93 26.26 -9.95 -2.82
C VAL A 93 27.27 -10.40 -1.77
#